data_AF-A0A6L4WQQ3-F1
#
_entry.id   AF-A0A6L4WQQ3-F1
#
_cell.length_a   1.000
_cell.length_b   1.000
_cell.length_c   1.000
_cell.angle_alpha   90.00
_cell.angle_beta   90.00
_cell.angle_gamma   90.00
#
_symmetry.space_group_name_H-M   'P 1'
#
loop_
_entity.id
_entity.type
_entity.pdbx_description
1 polymer ?
#
loop_
_entity_poly.entity_id
_entity_poly.type
_entity_poly.pdbx_seq_one_letter_code
_entity_poly.pdbx_strand_id
1 'polypeptide(L)'
;MKSASARHLLVESEEFCNELKEKIANGEKFEDLAKEHSKCPSGQDGGNLGNFMQGQMVPEFDAVVFNEAINVVHGPVKTQFGYHLLETTSRND
;
A
#
# COMPACT_ATOMS: atom_id res chain seq x y z
N MET A 1 -7.42 20.47 -3.74
CA MET A 1 -7.78 19.11 -3.27
C MET A 1 -6.50 18.31 -3.31
N LYS A 2 -6.13 17.70 -2.18
CA LYS A 2 -4.90 16.92 -2.12
C LYS A 2 -5.06 15.68 -3.00
N SER A 3 -4.05 15.36 -3.78
CA SER A 3 -3.99 14.14 -4.57
C SER A 3 -2.71 13.39 -4.26
N ALA A 4 -2.77 12.07 -4.29
CA ALA A 4 -1.61 11.23 -4.05
C ALA A 4 -1.63 10.03 -4.98
N SER A 5 -0.45 9.57 -5.32
CA SER A 5 -0.22 8.29 -5.97
C SER A 5 0.40 7.35 -4.95
N ALA A 6 -0.17 6.16 -4.84
CA ALA A 6 0.33 5.13 -3.95
C ALA A 6 0.17 3.76 -4.58
N ARG A 7 0.94 2.81 -4.06
CA ARG A 7 0.78 1.39 -4.32
C ARG A 7 0.43 0.67 -3.03
N HIS A 8 -0.33 -0.41 -3.15
CA HIS A 8 -0.75 -1.21 -2.01
C HIS A 8 -0.70 -2.70 -2.28
N LEU A 9 -0.53 -3.45 -1.20
CA LEU A 9 -0.52 -4.90 -1.19
C LEU A 9 -1.54 -5.37 -0.17
N LEU A 10 -2.58 -6.08 -0.63
CA LEU A 10 -3.63 -6.63 0.23
C LEU A 10 -3.36 -8.11 0.51
N VAL A 11 -3.30 -8.48 1.79
CA VAL A 11 -3.18 -9.86 2.26
C VAL A 11 -4.20 -10.14 3.36
N GLU A 12 -4.51 -11.42 3.57
CA GLU A 12 -5.50 -11.82 4.59
C GLU A 12 -4.93 -11.88 6.01
N SER A 13 -3.63 -12.19 6.11
CA SER A 13 -2.97 -12.46 7.39
C SER A 13 -2.03 -11.33 7.77
N GLU A 14 -2.11 -10.90 9.03
CA GLU A 14 -1.20 -9.90 9.61
C GLU A 14 0.25 -10.37 9.60
N GLU A 15 0.47 -11.63 9.98
CA GLU A 15 1.79 -12.26 10.01
C GLU A 15 2.44 -12.19 8.63
N PHE A 16 1.69 -12.59 7.61
CA PHE A 16 2.16 -12.56 6.24
C PHE A 16 2.43 -11.13 5.75
N CYS A 17 1.61 -10.17 6.16
CA CYS A 17 1.84 -8.75 5.88
C CYS A 17 3.17 -8.26 6.48
N ASN A 18 3.48 -8.67 7.71
CA ASN A 18 4.75 -8.36 8.36
C ASN A 18 5.93 -9.04 7.67
N GLU A 19 5.80 -10.31 7.28
CA GLU A 19 6.84 -11.02 6.52
C GLU A 19 7.17 -10.29 5.20
N LEU A 20 6.15 -9.83 4.48
CA LEU A 20 6.34 -9.06 3.24
C LEU A 20 7.03 -7.73 3.51
N LYS A 21 6.67 -7.05 4.60
CA LYS A 21 7.33 -5.81 5.02
C LYS A 21 8.82 -6.05 5.33
N GLU A 22 9.16 -7.14 6.02
CA GLU A 22 10.54 -7.52 6.27
C GLU A 22 11.29 -7.86 4.98
N LYS A 23 10.66 -8.57 4.04
CA LYS A 23 11.24 -8.84 2.72
C LYS A 23 11.57 -7.54 1.98
N ILE A 24 10.65 -6.58 1.96
CA ILE A 24 10.88 -5.27 1.33
C ILE A 24 12.04 -4.54 2.03
N ALA A 25 12.11 -4.60 3.37
CA ALA A 25 13.22 -4.05 4.13
C ALA A 25 14.57 -4.73 3.82
N ASN A 26 14.55 -6.02 3.46
CA ASN A 26 15.72 -6.78 3.02
C ASN A 26 16.13 -6.51 1.56
N GLY A 27 15.38 -5.67 0.82
CA GLY A 27 15.70 -5.27 -0.55
C GLY A 27 14.86 -5.95 -1.64
N GLU A 28 13.83 -6.71 -1.26
CA GLU A 28 12.84 -7.23 -2.22
C GLU A 28 12.00 -6.10 -2.81
N LYS A 29 11.57 -6.25 -4.05
CA LYS A 29 10.76 -5.25 -4.74
C LYS A 29 9.30 -5.39 -4.33
N PHE A 30 8.72 -4.29 -3.87
CA PHE A 30 7.28 -4.21 -3.55
C PHE A 30 6.40 -4.72 -4.70
N GLU A 31 6.76 -4.37 -5.94
CA GLU A 31 5.98 -4.73 -7.14
C GLU A 31 5.93 -6.24 -7.38
N ASP A 32 7.03 -6.94 -7.13
CA ASP A 32 7.10 -8.39 -7.31
C ASP A 32 6.25 -9.08 -6.23
N LEU A 33 6.41 -8.68 -4.97
CA LEU A 33 5.58 -9.18 -3.87
C LEU A 33 4.10 -8.86 -4.08
N ALA A 34 3.77 -7.68 -4.60
CA ALA A 34 2.38 -7.32 -4.89
C ALA A 34 1.80 -8.17 -6.04
N LYS A 35 2.59 -8.49 -7.06
CA LYS A 35 2.16 -9.39 -8.15
C LYS A 35 1.95 -10.82 -7.67
N GLU A 36 2.81 -11.31 -6.79
CA GLU A 36 2.77 -12.69 -6.32
C GLU A 36 1.75 -12.91 -5.19
N HIS A 37 1.55 -11.90 -4.33
CA HIS A 37 0.85 -12.07 -3.05
C HIS A 37 -0.38 -11.18 -2.86
N SER A 38 -0.52 -10.09 -3.62
CA SER A 38 -1.67 -9.20 -3.44
C SER A 38 -2.95 -9.87 -3.92
N LYS A 39 -3.99 -9.84 -3.08
CA LYS A 39 -5.34 -10.27 -3.44
C LYS A 39 -6.14 -9.23 -4.21
N CYS A 40 -5.60 -8.02 -4.37
CA CYS A 40 -6.27 -6.96 -5.12
C CYS A 40 -5.97 -7.12 -6.63
N PRO A 41 -6.92 -6.83 -7.55
CA PRO A 41 -6.64 -6.82 -8.99
C PRO A 41 -5.48 -5.88 -9.38
N SER A 42 -5.24 -4.82 -8.61
CA SER A 42 -4.08 -3.93 -8.78
C SER A 42 -2.73 -4.63 -8.54
N GLY A 43 -2.73 -5.83 -7.94
CA GLY A 43 -1.54 -6.65 -7.77
C GLY A 43 -0.83 -6.94 -9.10
N GLN A 44 -1.57 -7.12 -10.20
CA GLN A 44 -0.98 -7.34 -11.53
C GLN A 44 -0.08 -6.18 -11.98
N ASP A 45 -0.41 -4.95 -11.59
CA ASP A 45 0.37 -3.73 -11.82
C ASP A 45 1.32 -3.41 -10.66
N GLY A 46 1.75 -4.42 -9.89
CA GLY A 46 2.65 -4.23 -8.76
C GLY A 46 2.01 -3.48 -7.59
N GLY A 47 0.69 -3.57 -7.46
CA GLY A 47 -0.08 -2.89 -6.43
C GLY A 47 -0.38 -1.43 -6.74
N ASN A 48 -0.03 -0.92 -7.91
CA ASN A 48 -0.20 0.48 -8.26
C ASN A 48 -1.69 0.87 -8.34
N LEU A 49 -2.09 1.90 -7.59
CA LEU A 49 -3.45 2.45 -7.61
C LEU A 49 -3.59 3.68 -8.51
N GLY A 50 -2.47 4.20 -9.04
CA GLY A 50 -2.45 5.46 -9.77
C GLY A 50 -2.68 6.66 -8.85
N ASN A 51 -3.11 7.78 -9.44
CA ASN A 51 -3.37 9.01 -8.72
C ASN A 51 -4.84 9.09 -8.27
N PHE A 52 -5.06 9.27 -6.98
CA PHE A 52 -6.37 9.44 -6.37
C PHE A 52 -6.40 10.70 -5.50
N MET A 53 -7.60 11.21 -5.23
CA MET A 53 -7.82 12.37 -4.38
C MET A 53 -8.12 11.93 -2.94
N GLN A 54 -7.82 12.83 -2.01
CA GLN A 54 -8.14 12.63 -0.60
C GLN A 54 -9.64 12.34 -0.42
N GLY A 55 -9.97 11.26 0.30
CA GLY A 55 -11.33 10.81 0.57
C GLY A 55 -11.96 9.90 -0.49
N GLN A 56 -11.22 9.52 -1.55
CA GLN A 56 -11.67 8.49 -2.49
C GLN A 56 -11.42 7.07 -2.01
N MET A 57 -10.48 6.90 -1.07
CA MET A 57 -10.10 5.61 -0.49
C MET A 57 -10.64 5.45 0.92
N VAL A 58 -10.50 4.26 1.50
CA VAL A 58 -10.90 4.00 2.89
C VAL A 58 -10.17 4.95 3.87
N PRO A 59 -10.81 5.40 4.96
CA PRO A 59 -10.24 6.37 5.88
C PRO A 59 -8.85 6.00 6.41
N GLU A 60 -8.65 4.72 6.71
CA GLU A 60 -7.38 4.17 7.20
C GLU A 60 -6.26 4.30 6.15
N PHE A 61 -6.60 4.12 4.87
CA PHE A 61 -5.67 4.26 3.76
C PHE A 61 -5.32 5.73 3.52
N ASP A 62 -6.35 6.58 3.49
CA ASP A 62 -6.22 8.02 3.27
C ASP A 62 -5.36 8.67 4.36
N ALA A 63 -5.58 8.29 5.62
CA ALA A 63 -4.79 8.77 6.75
C ALA A 63 -3.30 8.43 6.59
N VAL A 64 -2.96 7.23 6.13
CA VAL A 64 -1.56 6.84 5.93
C VAL A 64 -0.96 7.58 4.74
N VAL A 65 -1.61 7.58 3.57
CA VAL A 65 -1.04 8.21 2.37
C VAL A 65 -0.85 9.72 2.52
N PHE A 66 -1.80 10.40 3.17
CA PHE A 66 -1.76 11.86 3.30
C PHE A 66 -1.04 12.37 4.56
N ASN A 67 -0.80 11.54 5.59
CA ASN A 67 -0.01 11.95 6.77
C ASN A 67 1.41 11.38 6.80
N GLU A 68 1.64 10.18 6.28
CA GLU A 68 2.93 9.52 6.41
C GLU A 68 3.95 9.96 5.34
N ALA A 69 5.19 9.48 5.48
CA ALA A 69 6.28 9.78 4.56
C ALA A 69 6.10 9.12 3.19
N ILE A 70 6.40 9.87 2.12
CA ILE A 70 6.48 9.36 0.74
C ILE A 70 7.72 8.47 0.55
N ASN A 71 7.64 7.53 -0.38
CA ASN A 71 8.64 6.49 -0.68
C ASN A 71 9.00 5.61 0.52
N VAL A 72 8.06 5.45 1.46
CA VAL A 72 8.20 4.58 2.63
C VAL A 72 7.00 3.64 2.67
N VAL A 73 7.28 2.37 2.99
CA VAL A 73 6.26 1.34 3.16
C VAL A 73 5.67 1.42 4.56
N HIS A 74 4.38 1.73 4.62
CA HIS A 74 3.57 1.87 5.80
C HIS A 74 2.62 0.70 5.95
N GLY A 75 2.40 0.27 7.19
CA GLY A 75 1.54 -0.85 7.54
C GLY A 75 2.20 -1.79 8.54
N PRO A 76 1.51 -2.89 8.90
CA PRO A 76 0.27 -3.40 8.30
C PRO A 76 -0.97 -2.59 8.71
N VAL A 77 -1.73 -2.10 7.72
CA VAL A 77 -3.00 -1.38 7.95
C VAL A 77 -4.17 -2.35 7.85
N LYS A 78 -4.87 -2.56 8.96
CA LYS A 78 -6.06 -3.41 8.99
C LYS A 78 -7.27 -2.67 8.45
N THR A 79 -7.95 -3.27 7.47
CA THR A 79 -9.23 -2.81 6.94
C THR A 79 -10.25 -3.96 6.97
N GLN A 80 -11.48 -3.70 6.53
CA GLN A 80 -12.50 -4.75 6.35
C GLN A 80 -12.12 -5.84 5.32
N PHE A 81 -11.17 -5.57 4.42
CA PHE A 81 -10.75 -6.52 3.39
C PHE A 81 -9.57 -7.40 3.84
N GLY A 82 -8.87 -7.02 4.91
CA GLY A 82 -7.66 -7.69 5.38
C GLY A 82 -6.61 -6.69 5.82
N TYR A 83 -5.34 -7.02 5.57
CA TYR A 83 -4.19 -6.21 5.93
C TYR A 83 -3.53 -5.64 4.68
N HIS A 84 -3.19 -4.35 4.74
CA HIS A 84 -2.61 -3.61 3.64
C HIS A 84 -1.22 -3.09 4.00
N LEU A 85 -0.26 -3.29 3.11
CA LEU A 85 0.94 -2.45 3.05
C LEU A 85 0.71 -1.35 2.03
N LEU A 86 1.06 -0.13 2.37
CA LEU A 86 0.91 1.04 1.52
C LEU A 86 2.27 1.67 1.31
N GLU A 87 2.55 2.10 0.10
CA GLU A 87 3.71 2.93 -0.18
C GLU A 87 3.29 4.11 -1.04
N THR A 88 3.50 5.31 -0.53
CA THR A 88 3.13 6.53 -1.24
C THR A 88 4.24 6.91 -2.19
N THR A 89 4.00 6.86 -3.51
CA THR A 89 5.02 7.17 -4.51
C THR A 89 5.09 8.67 -4.80
N SER A 90 3.96 9.37 -4.71
CA SER A 90 3.88 10.82 -4.90
C SER A 90 2.72 11.40 -4.12
N ARG A 91 2.86 12.62 -3.62
CA ARG A 91 1.79 13.38 -2.98
C ARG A 91 1.84 14.83 -3.42
N ASN A 92 0.66 15.37 -3.69
CA ASN A 92 0.41 16.75 -4.10
C ASN A 92 -0.59 17.36 -3.11
N ASP A 93 -0.10 18.23 -2.25
CA ASP A 93 -0.85 18.88 -1.17
C ASP A 93 -1.54 20.19 -1.63
#